data_AF-D5UCN3-F1
#
_entry.id   AF-D5UCN3-F1
#
_cell.length_a   1.000
_cell.length_b   1.000
_cell.length_c   1.000
_cell.angle_alpha   90.00
_cell.angle_beta   90.00
_cell.angle_gamma   90.00
#
_symmetry.space_group_name_H-M   'P 1'
#
loop_
_entity.id
_entity.type
_entity.pdbx_description
1 polymer ?
#
loop_
_entity_poly.entity_id
_entity_poly.type
_entity_poly.pdbx_seq_one_letter_code
_entity_poly.pdbx_strand_id
1 'polypeptide(L)'
;MADLVVRADLADLARELDTLIGEFKGALDLEHDTGKVWGQANANSSMNDFADNWTAHRDELVIDMEKLRDAVRKVDENWLEVDTSLAADLGSPS
;
A
#
# COMPACT_ATOMS: atom_id res chain seq x y z
N MET A 1 -23.76 4.90 16.44
CA MET A 1 -22.74 5.66 15.71
C MET A 1 -21.42 5.26 16.34
N ALA A 2 -20.66 4.38 15.67
CA ALA A 2 -19.34 4.01 16.16
C ALA A 2 -18.47 5.26 15.99
N ASP A 3 -18.15 5.88 17.12
CA ASP A 3 -17.09 6.86 17.21
C ASP A 3 -15.82 6.14 16.76
N LEU A 4 -15.37 6.43 15.54
CA LEU A 4 -14.18 5.82 14.98
C LEU A 4 -13.02 6.31 15.86
N VAL A 5 -12.40 5.41 16.62
CA VAL A 5 -11.18 5.71 17.37
C VAL A 5 -10.05 5.79 16.34
N VAL A 6 -10.00 6.89 15.58
CA VAL A 6 -9.11 7.11 14.42
C VAL A 6 -7.62 6.98 14.78
N ARG A 7 -7.25 7.09 16.06
CA ARG A 7 -5.86 7.15 16.52
C ARG A 7 -5.13 5.80 16.54
N ALA A 8 -5.82 4.68 16.74
CA ALA A 8 -5.18 3.35 16.64
C ALA A 8 -5.16 2.86 15.18
N ASP A 9 -6.23 3.15 14.45
CA ASP A 9 -6.51 2.53 13.16
C ASP A 9 -5.62 3.06 12.01
N LEU A 10 -5.21 4.33 12.03
CA LEU A 10 -4.45 4.90 10.90
C LEU A 10 -3.00 4.41 10.85
N ALA A 11 -2.33 4.33 12.00
CA ALA A 11 -0.97 3.80 12.07
C ALA A 11 -0.92 2.30 11.78
N ASP A 12 -1.94 1.55 12.21
CA ASP A 12 -2.12 0.13 11.86
C ASP A 12 -2.39 -0.03 10.36
N LEU A 13 -3.29 0.77 9.78
CA LEU A 13 -3.59 0.76 8.34
C LEU A 13 -2.35 1.07 7.48
N ALA A 14 -1.52 2.04 7.89
CA ALA A 14 -0.28 2.34 7.16
C ALA A 14 0.69 1.14 7.16
N ARG A 15 0.77 0.39 8.27
CA ARG A 15 1.60 -0.83 8.38
C ARG A 15 1.04 -1.99 7.57
N GLU A 16 -0.27 -2.15 7.52
CA GLU A 16 -0.92 -3.15 6.67
C GLU A 16 -0.67 -2.84 5.18
N LEU A 17 -0.77 -1.56 4.78
CA LEU A 17 -0.43 -1.13 3.43
C LEU A 17 1.04 -1.40 3.10
N ASP A 18 1.98 -1.14 4.01
CA ASP A 18 3.40 -1.49 3.80
C ASP A 18 3.60 -3.00 3.58
N THR A 19 2.88 -3.83 4.35
CA THR A 19 2.93 -5.29 4.21
C THR A 19 2.41 -5.72 2.84
N LEU A 20 1.23 -5.22 2.45
CA LEU A 20 0.58 -5.54 1.19
C LEU A 20 1.42 -5.07 -0.01
N ILE A 21 1.99 -3.85 0.04
CA ILE A 21 2.93 -3.35 -0.96
C ILE A 21 4.13 -4.29 -1.10
N GLY A 22 4.68 -4.76 0.02
CA GLY A 22 5.80 -5.72 0.03
C GLY A 22 5.45 -7.04 -0.64
N GLU A 23 4.29 -7.61 -0.30
CA GLU A 23 3.78 -8.86 -0.90
C GLU A 23 3.57 -8.71 -2.41
N PHE A 24 2.93 -7.63 -2.84
CA PHE A 24 2.71 -7.39 -4.27
C PHE A 24 4.03 -7.18 -5.00
N LYS A 25 4.98 -6.41 -4.46
CA LYS A 25 6.32 -6.27 -5.07
C LYS A 25 7.06 -7.60 -5.17
N GLY A 26 6.92 -8.48 -4.17
CA GLY A 26 7.52 -9.83 -4.17
C GLY A 26 6.89 -10.82 -5.15
N ALA A 27 5.66 -10.59 -5.61
CA ALA A 27 4.98 -11.46 -6.58
C ALA A 27 5.55 -11.41 -8.01
N LEU A 28 6.58 -10.58 -8.26
CA LEU A 28 7.23 -10.39 -9.57
C LEU A 28 7.88 -11.68 -10.09
N ASP A 29 8.34 -12.56 -9.18
CA ASP A 29 9.14 -13.72 -9.53
C ASP A 29 8.31 -14.90 -10.08
N LEU A 30 7.00 -14.96 -9.80
CA LEU A 30 6.17 -16.12 -10.13
C LEU A 30 5.83 -16.21 -11.63
N GLU A 31 5.73 -15.05 -12.26
CA GLU A 31 5.18 -14.88 -13.60
C GLU A 31 6.13 -15.43 -14.68
N HIS A 32 7.41 -15.05 -14.62
CA HIS A 32 8.40 -15.48 -15.61
C HIS A 32 8.96 -16.89 -15.37
N ASP A 33 8.92 -17.41 -14.14
CA ASP A 33 9.44 -18.74 -13.82
C ASP A 33 8.61 -19.88 -14.44
N THR A 34 7.35 -19.62 -14.82
CA THR A 34 6.45 -20.64 -15.39
C THR A 34 6.43 -20.68 -16.93
N GLY A 35 7.10 -19.75 -17.62
CA GLY A 35 7.02 -19.62 -19.09
C GLY A 35 7.45 -20.87 -19.87
N LYS A 36 8.33 -21.71 -19.32
CA LYS A 36 8.77 -22.96 -19.99
C LYS A 36 7.86 -24.16 -19.76
N VAL A 37 6.84 -24.05 -18.90
CA VAL A 37 5.95 -25.16 -18.53
C VAL A 37 4.88 -25.39 -19.60
N TRP A 38 4.54 -24.35 -20.37
CA TRP A 38 3.42 -24.37 -21.31
C TRP A 38 3.89 -24.91 -22.67
N GLY A 39 3.98 -26.24 -22.77
CA GLY A 39 4.50 -26.96 -23.95
C GLY A 39 3.76 -26.77 -25.28
N GLN A 40 2.72 -25.93 -25.34
CA GLN A 40 2.06 -25.52 -26.59
C GLN A 40 2.25 -24.03 -26.86
N ALA A 41 2.59 -23.69 -28.11
CA ALA A 41 2.91 -22.31 -28.53
C ALA A 41 1.80 -21.29 -28.20
N ASN A 42 0.53 -21.66 -28.40
CA ASN A 42 -0.61 -20.78 -28.09
C ASN A 42 -0.74 -20.54 -26.58
N ALA A 43 -0.58 -21.58 -25.76
CA ALA A 43 -0.62 -21.46 -24.31
C ALA A 43 0.54 -20.60 -23.80
N ASN A 44 1.73 -20.77 -24.38
CA ASN A 44 2.89 -19.93 -24.06
C ASN A 44 2.65 -18.46 -24.41
N SER A 45 2.06 -18.16 -25.58
CA SER A 45 1.72 -16.79 -25.97
C SER A 45 0.72 -16.16 -25.01
N SER A 46 -0.39 -16.85 -24.71
CA SER A 46 -1.41 -16.32 -23.80
C SER A 46 -0.89 -16.14 -22.38
N MET A 47 0.02 -17.00 -21.93
CA MET A 47 0.66 -16.84 -20.62
C MET A 47 1.62 -15.66 -20.60
N ASN A 48 2.42 -15.46 -21.65
CA ASN A 48 3.27 -14.27 -21.80
C ASN A 48 2.47 -12.97 -21.87
N ASP A 49 1.28 -12.98 -22.47
CA ASP A 49 0.39 -11.82 -22.48
C ASP A 49 -0.22 -11.59 -21.08
N PHE A 50 -0.57 -12.67 -20.36
CA PHE A 50 -1.14 -12.60 -19.01
C PHE A 50 -0.13 -12.01 -18.01
N ALA A 51 0.99 -12.68 -17.82
CA ALA A 51 2.25 -12.07 -18.21
C ALA A 51 2.52 -10.60 -17.87
N ASP A 52 2.93 -9.93 -18.94
CA ASP A 52 3.11 -8.50 -19.06
C ASP A 52 1.95 -7.67 -18.49
N ASN A 53 0.69 -8.11 -18.69
CA ASN A 53 -0.48 -7.40 -18.16
C ASN A 53 -0.58 -7.46 -16.63
N TRP A 54 -0.26 -8.61 -16.02
CA TRP A 54 -0.22 -8.77 -14.58
C TRP A 54 0.84 -7.86 -13.97
N THR A 55 2.06 -7.86 -14.54
CA THR A 55 3.12 -6.95 -14.11
C THR A 55 2.67 -5.48 -14.17
N ALA A 56 2.08 -5.03 -15.28
CA ALA A 56 1.63 -3.64 -15.43
C ALA A 56 0.55 -3.24 -14.41
N HIS A 57 -0.49 -4.06 -14.24
CA HIS A 57 -1.58 -3.77 -13.30
C HIS A 57 -1.14 -3.88 -11.84
N ARG A 58 -0.24 -4.80 -11.51
CA ARG A 58 0.34 -4.91 -10.18
C ARG A 58 1.13 -3.66 -9.84
N ASP A 59 1.96 -3.18 -10.76
CA ASP A 59 2.78 -1.98 -10.55
C ASP A 59 1.89 -0.74 -10.31
N GLU A 60 0.80 -0.60 -11.06
CA GLU A 60 -0.22 0.45 -10.84
C GLU A 60 -0.86 0.34 -9.44
N LEU A 61 -1.26 -0.86 -9.04
CA LEU A 61 -1.84 -1.10 -7.71
C LEU A 61 -0.86 -0.74 -6.59
N VAL A 62 0.42 -1.11 -6.74
CA VAL A 62 1.49 -0.76 -5.78
C VAL A 62 1.62 0.75 -5.65
N ILE A 63 1.64 1.48 -6.76
CA ILE A 63 1.73 2.95 -6.76
C ILE A 63 0.54 3.56 -6.02
N ASP A 64 -0.67 3.06 -6.24
CA ASP A 64 -1.86 3.61 -5.59
C ASP A 64 -1.92 3.29 -4.09
N MET A 65 -1.46 2.11 -3.68
CA MET A 65 -1.30 1.76 -2.27
C MET A 65 -0.24 2.64 -1.58
N GLU A 66 0.88 2.94 -2.25
CA GLU A 66 1.89 3.86 -1.73
C GLU A 66 1.32 5.26 -1.51
N LYS A 67 0.57 5.79 -2.48
CA LYS A 67 -0.12 7.09 -2.34
C LYS A 67 -1.09 7.10 -1.15
N LEU A 68 -1.86 6.03 -0.98
CA LEU A 68 -2.81 5.91 0.12
C LEU A 68 -2.08 5.87 1.47
N ARG A 69 -1.03 5.06 1.59
CA ARG A 69 -0.20 4.99 2.80
C ARG A 69 0.38 6.36 3.16
N ASP A 70 0.92 7.08 2.18
CA ASP A 70 1.53 8.38 2.41
C ASP A 70 0.50 9.42 2.85
N ALA A 71 -0.72 9.37 2.28
CA ALA A 71 -1.82 10.21 2.72
C ALA A 71 -2.25 9.89 4.17
N VAL A 72 -2.35 8.60 4.53
CA VAL A 72 -2.68 8.15 5.88
C VAL A 72 -1.64 8.63 6.90
N ARG A 73 -0.36 8.45 6.62
CA ARG A 73 0.73 8.93 7.48
C ARG A 73 0.69 10.44 7.66
N LYS A 74 0.46 11.18 6.58
CA LYS A 74 0.35 12.64 6.65
C LYS A 74 -0.82 13.10 7.52
N VAL A 75 -1.95 12.39 7.47
CA VAL A 75 -3.09 12.68 8.35
C VAL A 75 -2.73 12.44 9.81
N ASP A 76 -2.06 11.33 10.11
CA ASP A 76 -1.60 10.99 11.47
C ASP A 76 -0.61 12.02 12.02
N GLU A 77 0.39 12.40 11.22
CA GLU A 77 1.38 13.44 11.55
C GLU A 77 0.72 14.80 11.84
N ASN A 78 -0.19 15.24 10.97
CA ASN A 78 -0.91 16.50 11.16
C ASN A 78 -1.74 16.50 12.45
N TRP A 79 -2.39 15.37 12.78
CA TRP A 79 -3.15 15.25 14.03
C TRP A 79 -2.26 15.36 15.26
N LEU A 80 -1.10 14.70 15.25
CA LEU A 80 -0.12 14.79 16.34
C LEU A 80 0.44 16.21 16.50
N GLU A 81 0.71 16.90 15.40
CA GLU A 81 1.18 18.28 15.40
C GLU A 81 0.13 19.22 16.02
N VAL A 82 -1.13 19.10 15.59
CA VAL A 82 -2.24 19.91 16.11
C VAL A 82 -2.45 19.67 17.60
N ASP A 83 -2.47 18.41 18.04
CA ASP A 83 -2.61 18.06 19.47
C ASP A 83 -1.45 18.64 20.31
N THR A 84 -0.22 18.57 19.79
CA THR A 84 0.96 19.10 20.48
C THR A 84 0.91 20.61 20.60
N SER A 85 0.51 21.31 19.53
CA SER A 85 0.32 22.76 19.54
C SER A 85 -0.77 23.18 20.53
N LEU A 86 -1.92 22.51 20.53
CA LEU A 86 -3.01 22.76 21.48
C LEU A 86 -2.57 22.53 22.93
N ALA A 87 -1.82 21.45 23.20
CA ALA A 87 -1.30 21.19 24.54
C ALA A 87 -0.30 22.26 25.00
N ALA A 88 0.54 22.78 24.08
CA ALA A 88 1.48 23.86 24.39
C ALA A 88 0.77 25.19 24.67
N ASP A 89 -0.26 25.53 23.90
CA ASP A 89 -1.08 26.73 24.09
C ASP A 89 -1.87 26.68 25.41
N LEU A 90 -2.42 25.51 25.76
CA LEU A 90 -3.18 25.32 27.01
C LEU A 90 -2.28 25.19 28.25
N GLY A 91 -1.02 24.78 28.08
CA GLY A 91 -0.04 24.61 29.16
C GLY A 91 0.78 25.86 29.49
N SER A 92 0.68 26.91 28.67
CA SER A 92 1.35 28.19 28.90
C SER A 92 0.46 29.10 29.75
N PRO A 93 0.78 29.37 31.04
CA PRO A 93 0.04 30.35 31.82
C PRO A 93 0.34 31.75 31.30
N SER A 94 -0.71 32.52 31.05
CA SER A 94 -0.66 33.97 30.76
C SER A 94 -0.01 34.78 31.88
#